data_AF-A0A6I5R1Q5-F1
#
_entry.id   AF-A0A6I5R1Q5-F1
#
_cell.length_a   1.000
_cell.length_b   1.000
_cell.length_c   1.000
_cell.angle_alpha   90.00
_cell.angle_beta   90.00
_cell.angle_gamma   90.00
#
_symmetry.space_group_name_H-M   'P 1'
#
loop_
_entity.id
_entity.type
_entity.pdbx_description
1 polymer ?
#
loop_
_entity_poly.entity_id
_entity_poly.type
_entity_poly.pdbx_seq_one_letter_code
_entity_poly.pdbx_strand_id
1 'polypeptide(L)'
;MARIIVLQACRHGVGCSHLVANLAVLLMQRGYRVGLLDTDLRGGGIRTIFSLDDTPEGNLNTYWWLSSNADTATNLNRSLRQYSVASESTTAGIYLPPVGGQFTTAGPQLKTWQEHYHQGQVREVLQHLSQDLKLDYLLIDNQPEMSEDTLMALSLADMAVLMLQLDSYDFQRVPVLLEVIKQFETPKTWLVPTLVLPAIERDSVKHKIENTYQQPIAGLLYLSEEMIRLASSGLFCLHYPIHPLTQTMMEIARQLEHGAKELASVPARFSEKSSMGRSRQRPLLNLLEFPHVERRLLTVVLRQGPIEIGPLIEQSGHSADEVITAVNHLIQQGWIVRDPTTQRVRYRTETSNRQ
;
A
#
# COMPACT_ATOMS: atom_id res chain seq x y z
N MET A 1 10.11 7.07 -16.13
CA MET A 1 10.08 7.16 -14.65
C MET A 1 9.50 5.87 -14.11
N ALA A 2 9.97 5.42 -12.94
CA ALA A 2 9.39 4.26 -12.27
C ALA A 2 7.91 4.48 -11.98
N ARG A 3 7.11 3.41 -12.02
CA ARG A 3 5.71 3.45 -11.57
C ARG A 3 5.63 3.11 -10.09
N ILE A 4 4.97 3.98 -9.33
CA ILE A 4 4.72 3.75 -7.90
C ILE A 4 3.44 2.95 -7.77
N ILE A 5 3.55 1.74 -7.22
CA ILE A 5 2.44 0.82 -7.00
C ILE A 5 2.30 0.59 -5.51
N VAL A 6 1.17 1.01 -4.96
CA VAL A 6 0.87 0.80 -3.54
C VAL A 6 -0.04 -0.40 -3.39
N LEU A 7 0.39 -1.36 -2.59
CA LEU A 7 -0.43 -2.50 -2.19
C LEU A 7 -0.96 -2.22 -0.80
N GLN A 8 -2.27 -2.09 -0.67
CA GLN A 8 -2.95 -1.69 0.53
C GLN A 8 -3.77 -2.86 1.08
N ALA A 9 -3.42 -3.32 2.27
CA ALA A 9 -4.21 -4.30 2.99
C ALA A 9 -5.48 -3.66 3.57
N CYS A 10 -6.63 -4.34 3.46
CA CYS A 10 -7.83 -3.94 4.21
C CYS A 10 -7.70 -4.30 5.69
N ARG A 11 -6.93 -5.33 6.06
CA ARG A 11 -6.66 -5.72 7.45
C ARG A 11 -5.34 -6.49 7.57
N HIS A 12 -4.90 -6.73 8.80
CA HIS A 12 -3.72 -7.55 9.07
C HIS A 12 -3.96 -9.01 8.71
N GLY A 13 -2.90 -9.72 8.32
CA GLY A 13 -2.95 -11.16 8.08
C GLY A 13 -3.60 -11.59 6.76
N VAL A 14 -3.91 -10.67 5.85
CA VAL A 14 -4.46 -10.98 4.51
C VAL A 14 -3.41 -11.44 3.49
N GLY A 15 -2.13 -11.41 3.87
CA GLY A 15 -1.01 -11.79 3.02
C GLY A 15 -0.52 -10.68 2.08
N CYS A 16 -0.70 -9.40 2.45
CA CYS A 16 -0.22 -8.27 1.64
C CYS A 16 1.28 -8.32 1.39
N SER A 17 2.10 -8.36 2.45
CA SER A 17 3.55 -8.50 2.34
C SER A 17 3.99 -9.70 1.51
N HIS A 18 3.28 -10.83 1.60
CA HIS A 18 3.53 -11.99 0.73
C HIS A 18 3.26 -11.67 -0.73
N LEU A 19 2.11 -11.07 -1.05
CA LEU A 19 1.80 -10.71 -2.43
C LEU A 19 2.82 -9.70 -2.96
N VAL A 20 3.16 -8.66 -2.19
CA VAL A 20 4.14 -7.64 -2.59
C VAL A 20 5.50 -8.27 -2.89
N ALA A 21 6.02 -9.10 -1.98
CA ALA A 21 7.32 -9.74 -2.14
C ALA A 21 7.35 -10.67 -3.37
N ASN A 22 6.29 -11.46 -3.58
CA ASN A 22 6.19 -12.34 -4.75
C ASN A 22 6.03 -11.54 -6.06
N LEU A 23 5.24 -10.47 -6.07
CA LEU A 23 5.11 -9.60 -7.25
C LEU A 23 6.44 -8.93 -7.60
N ALA A 24 7.23 -8.50 -6.61
CA ALA A 24 8.56 -7.94 -6.84
C ALA A 24 9.47 -8.93 -7.59
N VAL A 25 9.46 -10.19 -7.17
CA VAL A 25 10.23 -11.27 -7.80
C VAL A 25 9.71 -11.62 -9.18
N LEU A 26 8.39 -11.70 -9.35
CA LEU A 26 7.78 -12.00 -10.65
C LEU A 26 8.05 -10.89 -11.67
N LEU A 27 8.00 -9.61 -11.26
CA LEU A 27 8.38 -8.48 -12.10
C LEU A 27 9.89 -8.50 -12.40
N MET A 28 10.74 -8.79 -11.41
CA MET A 28 12.18 -8.94 -11.60
C MET A 28 12.51 -10.05 -12.62
N GLN A 29 11.87 -11.22 -12.52
CA GLN A 29 12.03 -12.33 -13.46
C GLN A 29 11.62 -11.98 -14.89
N ARG A 30 10.82 -10.93 -15.06
CA ARG A 30 10.42 -10.38 -16.37
C ARG A 30 11.36 -9.31 -16.90
N GLY A 31 12.47 -9.06 -16.21
CA GLY A 31 13.52 -8.14 -16.63
C GLY A 31 13.47 -6.77 -15.97
N TYR A 32 12.54 -6.55 -15.03
CA TYR A 32 12.36 -5.23 -14.42
C TYR A 32 13.25 -4.99 -13.20
N ARG A 33 13.58 -3.72 -12.98
CA ARG A 33 14.24 -3.22 -11.77
C ARG A 33 13.17 -2.72 -10.81
N VAL A 34 13.07 -3.37 -9.65
CA VAL A 34 11.95 -3.18 -8.73
C VAL A 34 12.46 -2.63 -7.41
N GLY A 35 12.06 -1.43 -7.03
CA GLY A 35 12.18 -0.97 -5.66
C GLY A 35 11.07 -1.57 -4.81
N LEU A 36 11.38 -1.94 -3.58
CA LEU A 36 10.46 -2.47 -2.62
C LEU A 36 10.60 -1.70 -1.32
N LEU A 37 9.50 -1.14 -0.85
CA LEU A 37 9.42 -0.33 0.36
C LEU A 37 8.35 -0.92 1.28
N ASP A 38 8.71 -1.14 2.53
CA ASP A 38 7.81 -1.67 3.55
C ASP A 38 7.40 -0.52 4.48
N THR A 39 6.11 -0.20 4.63
CA THR A 39 5.70 0.86 5.55
C THR A 39 5.62 0.40 7.01
N ASP A 40 5.86 -0.88 7.31
CA ASP A 40 5.80 -1.41 8.66
C ASP A 40 7.07 -1.09 9.47
N LEU A 41 6.85 -0.40 10.58
CA LEU A 41 7.86 0.02 11.55
C LEU A 41 8.37 -1.12 12.45
N ARG A 42 7.60 -2.20 12.64
CA ARG A 42 7.82 -3.17 13.72
C ARG A 42 8.72 -4.36 13.35
N GLY A 43 9.41 -4.29 12.22
CA GLY A 43 10.21 -5.38 11.69
C GLY A 43 9.36 -6.24 10.77
N GLY A 44 9.25 -5.77 9.54
CA GLY A 44 8.26 -6.21 8.57
C GLY A 44 8.53 -7.59 7.98
N GLY A 45 7.44 -8.31 7.72
CA GLY A 45 7.45 -9.67 7.17
C GLY A 45 8.23 -9.77 5.86
N ILE A 46 8.43 -8.67 5.12
CA ILE A 46 9.22 -8.63 3.90
C ILE A 46 10.67 -9.05 4.16
N ARG A 47 11.33 -8.53 5.21
CA ARG A 47 12.74 -8.86 5.49
C ARG A 47 12.92 -10.37 5.73
N THR A 48 12.02 -10.95 6.52
CA THR A 48 11.97 -12.39 6.78
C THR A 48 11.66 -13.21 5.52
N ILE A 49 10.68 -12.79 4.70
CA ILE A 49 10.32 -13.47 3.44
C ILE A 49 11.52 -13.52 2.47
N PHE A 50 12.35 -12.47 2.44
CA PHE A 50 13.59 -12.43 1.64
C PHE A 50 14.80 -13.07 2.34
N SER A 51 14.60 -13.70 3.50
CA SER A 51 15.63 -14.34 4.31
C SER A 51 16.80 -13.40 4.65
N LEU A 52 16.49 -12.17 5.04
CA LEU A 52 17.48 -11.15 5.40
C LEU A 52 17.70 -11.03 6.91
N ASP A 53 17.05 -11.84 7.74
CA ASP A 53 17.12 -11.73 9.20
C ASP A 53 18.54 -11.95 9.74
N ASP A 54 19.28 -12.92 9.19
CA ASP A 54 20.67 -13.20 9.58
C ASP A 54 21.71 -12.28 8.91
N THR A 55 21.26 -11.31 8.11
CA THR A 55 22.15 -10.36 7.44
C THR A 55 22.41 -9.14 8.31
N PRO A 56 23.59 -8.50 8.20
CA PRO A 56 23.90 -7.31 8.99
C PRO A 56 22.84 -6.22 8.81
N GLU A 57 22.55 -5.49 9.89
CA GLU A 57 21.76 -4.27 9.79
C GLU A 57 22.53 -3.24 8.96
N GLY A 58 22.01 -2.93 7.77
CA GLY A 58 22.53 -1.84 6.95
C GLY A 58 22.22 -0.50 7.60
N ASN A 59 22.95 0.55 7.20
CA ASN A 59 22.63 1.92 7.62
C ASN A 59 21.55 2.53 6.71
N LEU A 60 21.04 3.72 7.09
CA LEU A 60 20.01 4.44 6.34
C LEU A 60 20.44 4.84 4.91
N ASN A 61 21.74 4.84 4.63
CA ASN A 61 22.32 5.13 3.31
C ASN A 61 22.59 3.86 2.48
N THR A 62 22.08 2.71 2.90
CA THR A 62 22.26 1.44 2.20
C THR A 62 20.93 0.83 1.73
N TYR A 63 21.03 -0.15 0.84
CA TYR A 63 19.94 -0.99 0.36
C TYR A 63 20.47 -2.40 0.07
N TRP A 64 19.58 -3.38 0.13
CA TRP A 64 19.81 -4.73 -0.37
C TRP A 64 19.47 -4.80 -1.85
N TRP A 65 20.45 -5.16 -2.66
CA TRP A 65 20.27 -5.56 -4.05
C TRP A 65 20.11 -7.08 -4.12
N LEU A 66 18.93 -7.50 -4.53
CA LEU A 66 18.57 -8.90 -4.76
C LEU A 66 18.55 -9.18 -6.26
N SER A 67 19.22 -10.24 -6.69
CA SER A 67 19.27 -10.62 -8.09
C SER A 67 19.09 -12.12 -8.26
N SER A 68 18.68 -12.55 -9.45
CA SER A 68 18.54 -13.96 -9.77
C SER A 68 19.87 -14.69 -9.58
N ASN A 69 19.82 -15.85 -8.92
CA ASN A 69 20.94 -16.76 -8.86
C ASN A 69 20.85 -17.74 -10.03
N ALA A 70 21.83 -17.73 -10.92
CA ALA A 70 21.87 -18.63 -12.07
C ALA A 70 21.96 -20.11 -11.66
N ASP A 71 22.53 -20.39 -10.47
CA ASP A 71 22.80 -21.75 -10.01
C ASP A 71 21.65 -22.36 -9.20
N THR A 72 20.71 -21.53 -8.72
CA THR A 72 19.57 -22.00 -7.92
C THR A 72 18.29 -21.24 -8.27
N ALA A 73 17.30 -21.94 -8.80
CA ALA A 73 16.01 -21.34 -9.17
C ALA A 73 15.22 -20.79 -7.96
N THR A 74 15.54 -21.25 -6.75
CA THR A 74 14.82 -20.93 -5.52
C THR A 74 15.43 -19.81 -4.68
N ASN A 75 16.70 -19.45 -4.90
CA ASN A 75 17.41 -18.48 -4.07
C ASN A 75 17.79 -17.23 -4.85
N LEU A 76 17.84 -16.10 -4.13
CA LEU A 76 18.31 -14.83 -4.65
C LEU A 76 19.71 -14.52 -4.12
N ASN A 77 20.56 -13.98 -4.99
CA ASN A 77 21.83 -13.38 -4.58
C ASN A 77 21.54 -12.07 -3.85
N ARG A 78 22.16 -11.89 -2.68
CA ARG A 78 21.95 -10.76 -1.77
C ARG A 78 23.24 -9.94 -1.66
N SER A 79 23.17 -8.65 -1.93
CA SER A 79 24.32 -7.74 -1.75
C SER A 79 23.90 -6.43 -1.11
N LEU A 80 24.54 -6.04 0.00
CA LEU A 80 24.33 -4.74 0.63
C LEU A 80 25.13 -3.68 -0.11
N ARG A 81 24.48 -2.57 -0.50
CA ARG A 81 25.07 -1.50 -1.32
C ARG A 81 24.72 -0.13 -0.76
N GLN A 82 25.51 0.89 -1.09
CA GLN A 82 25.24 2.29 -0.76
C GLN A 82 24.55 3.01 -1.92
N TYR A 83 23.67 3.97 -1.64
CA TYR A 83 23.00 4.77 -2.68
C TYR A 83 23.97 5.57 -3.55
N SER A 84 25.12 6.01 -3.01
CA SER A 84 26.14 6.80 -3.70
C SER A 84 27.05 6.03 -4.66
N VAL A 85 26.98 4.69 -4.67
CA VAL A 85 27.78 3.86 -5.56
C VAL A 85 26.89 3.45 -6.73
N ALA A 86 27.05 4.15 -7.85
CA ALA A 86 26.29 3.87 -9.08
C ALA A 86 26.45 2.39 -9.46
N SER A 87 25.33 1.66 -9.45
CA SER A 87 25.34 0.27 -9.91
C SER A 87 25.55 0.26 -11.42
N GLU A 88 26.74 -0.14 -11.86
CA GLU A 88 27.05 -0.38 -13.28
C GLU A 88 26.18 -1.50 -13.88
N SER A 89 25.60 -2.35 -13.02
CA SER A 89 24.70 -3.40 -13.46
C SER A 89 23.42 -2.81 -14.06
N THR A 90 23.15 -3.14 -15.31
CA THR A 90 21.88 -2.94 -16.02
C THR A 90 20.91 -4.10 -15.83
N THR A 91 21.23 -5.09 -14.97
CA THR A 91 20.40 -6.27 -14.80
C THR A 91 19.13 -5.96 -14.01
N ALA A 92 18.11 -6.79 -14.20
CA ALA A 92 16.95 -6.85 -13.33
C ALA A 92 17.38 -7.16 -11.88
N GLY A 93 16.60 -6.67 -10.92
CA GLY A 93 16.82 -6.94 -9.50
C GLY A 93 15.84 -6.18 -8.63
N ILE A 94 15.82 -6.55 -7.35
CA ILE A 94 14.96 -5.94 -6.33
C ILE A 94 15.83 -5.13 -5.37
N TYR A 95 15.38 -3.92 -5.06
CA TYR A 95 16.02 -3.00 -4.11
C TYR A 95 15.15 -2.89 -2.86
N LEU A 96 15.69 -3.27 -1.70
CA LEU A 96 14.98 -3.18 -0.42
C LEU A 96 15.80 -2.38 0.59
N PRO A 97 15.27 -1.31 1.22
CA PRO A 97 15.96 -0.65 2.32
C PRO A 97 16.20 -1.62 3.49
N PRO A 98 17.34 -1.52 4.19
CA PRO A 98 17.68 -2.42 5.29
C PRO A 98 16.79 -2.22 6.52
N VAL A 99 16.15 -1.05 6.64
CA VAL A 99 15.19 -0.68 7.67
C VAL A 99 13.79 -0.54 7.08
N GLY A 100 12.75 -0.75 7.89
CA GLY A 100 11.37 -0.44 7.49
C GLY A 100 11.26 0.99 6.95
N GLY A 101 10.61 1.14 5.79
CA GLY A 101 10.46 2.38 5.05
C GLY A 101 9.47 3.33 5.72
N GLN A 102 10.00 4.37 6.37
CA GLN A 102 9.21 5.51 6.83
C GLN A 102 9.14 6.57 5.75
N PHE A 103 7.92 6.96 5.35
CA PHE A 103 7.65 7.88 4.24
C PHE A 103 7.20 9.26 4.67
N THR A 104 6.93 9.44 5.96
CA THR A 104 6.63 10.73 6.57
C THR A 104 7.89 11.57 6.72
N THR A 105 7.72 12.90 6.78
CA THR A 105 8.79 13.89 6.98
C THR A 105 9.60 13.68 8.26
N ALA A 106 9.08 12.91 9.22
CA ALA A 106 9.78 12.54 10.45
C ALA A 106 10.71 11.33 10.28
N GLY A 107 10.51 10.52 9.23
CA GLY A 107 11.21 9.25 9.02
C GLY A 107 12.71 9.41 8.80
N PRO A 108 13.57 8.65 9.52
CA PRO A 108 15.02 8.80 9.43
C PRO A 108 15.56 8.40 8.05
N GLN A 109 14.94 7.38 7.41
CA GLN A 109 15.26 6.96 6.05
C GLN A 109 14.99 8.07 5.04
N LEU A 110 13.79 8.68 5.10
CA LEU A 110 13.44 9.79 4.23
C LEU A 110 14.36 10.99 4.43
N LYS A 111 14.66 11.39 5.68
CA LYS A 111 15.59 12.50 5.96
C LYS A 111 16.97 12.27 5.35
N THR A 112 17.48 11.05 5.50
CA THR A 112 18.76 10.66 4.91
C THR A 112 18.73 10.81 3.38
N TRP A 113 17.65 10.39 2.72
CA TRP A 113 17.49 10.59 1.28
C TRP A 113 17.30 12.07 0.91
N GLN A 114 16.54 12.85 1.68
CA GLN A 114 16.36 14.29 1.47
C GLN A 114 17.70 15.04 1.54
N GLU A 115 18.55 14.70 2.51
CA GLU A 115 19.92 15.22 2.63
C GLU A 115 20.77 14.82 1.43
N HIS A 116 20.69 13.55 1.00
CA HIS A 116 21.44 13.04 -0.14
C HIS A 116 21.05 13.71 -1.47
N TYR A 117 19.76 13.92 -1.70
CA TYR A 117 19.22 14.50 -2.93
C TYR A 117 19.09 16.01 -2.90
N HIS A 118 19.34 16.65 -1.75
CA HIS A 118 19.07 18.07 -1.51
C HIS A 118 17.63 18.48 -1.85
N GLN A 119 16.66 17.61 -1.58
CA GLN A 119 15.23 17.83 -1.85
C GLN A 119 14.40 17.82 -0.58
N GLY A 120 13.35 18.65 -0.53
CA GLY A 120 12.45 18.73 0.63
C GLY A 120 11.19 17.86 0.51
N GLN A 121 10.69 17.61 -0.71
CA GLN A 121 9.43 16.90 -0.90
C GLN A 121 9.64 15.39 -1.10
N VAL A 122 8.81 14.57 -0.44
CA VAL A 122 8.87 13.09 -0.50
C VAL A 122 8.87 12.58 -1.94
N ARG A 123 8.00 13.14 -2.79
CA ARG A 123 7.88 12.71 -4.18
C ARG A 123 9.15 12.94 -4.98
N GLU A 124 9.77 14.11 -4.85
CA GLU A 124 11.01 14.46 -5.56
C GLU A 124 12.14 13.52 -5.12
N VAL A 125 12.24 13.25 -3.83
CA VAL A 125 13.20 12.29 -3.26
C VAL A 125 13.00 10.90 -3.87
N LEU A 126 11.79 10.37 -3.89
CA LEU A 126 11.52 9.06 -4.48
C LEU A 126 11.75 9.04 -5.99
N GLN A 127 11.55 10.15 -6.68
CA GLN A 127 11.85 10.28 -8.10
C GLN A 127 13.34 10.22 -8.38
N HIS A 128 14.15 10.96 -7.64
CA HIS A 128 15.60 10.91 -7.75
C HIS A 128 16.12 9.51 -7.37
N LEU A 129 15.64 8.95 -6.27
CA LEU A 129 15.95 7.57 -5.87
C LEU A 129 15.63 6.58 -7.00
N SER A 130 14.45 6.70 -7.61
CA SER A 130 14.05 5.84 -8.72
C SER A 130 14.90 6.04 -9.97
N GLN A 131 15.36 7.26 -10.24
CA GLN A 131 16.22 7.57 -11.39
C GLN A 131 17.63 7.01 -11.18
N ASP A 132 18.21 7.23 -10.01
CA ASP A 132 19.55 6.75 -9.62
C ASP A 132 19.64 5.24 -9.68
N LEU A 133 18.64 4.56 -9.12
CA LEU A 133 18.55 3.11 -9.12
C LEU A 133 18.02 2.56 -10.46
N LYS A 134 17.62 3.44 -11.39
CA LYS A 134 17.00 3.10 -12.68
C LYS A 134 15.83 2.14 -12.53
N LEU A 135 14.92 2.42 -11.59
CA LEU A 135 13.76 1.58 -11.31
C LEU A 135 12.71 1.68 -12.43
N ASP A 136 12.10 0.55 -12.73
CA ASP A 136 10.90 0.46 -13.56
C ASP A 136 9.64 0.54 -12.68
N TYR A 137 9.70 -0.07 -11.50
CA TYR A 137 8.61 -0.12 -10.52
C TYR A 137 9.12 0.18 -9.12
N LEU A 138 8.28 0.86 -8.33
CA LEU A 138 8.46 1.02 -6.90
C LEU A 138 7.21 0.46 -6.21
N LEU A 139 7.33 -0.72 -5.62
CA LEU A 139 6.27 -1.34 -4.85
C LEU A 139 6.33 -0.86 -3.40
N ILE A 140 5.20 -0.45 -2.85
CA ILE A 140 5.05 -0.07 -1.45
C ILE A 140 4.08 -1.03 -0.78
N ASP A 141 4.57 -1.80 0.19
CA ASP A 141 3.74 -2.65 1.06
C ASP A 141 3.14 -1.80 2.17
N ASN A 142 1.84 -1.56 2.07
CA ASN A 142 1.14 -0.62 2.92
C ASN A 142 0.25 -1.34 3.93
N GLN A 143 0.40 -0.94 5.19
CA GLN A 143 -0.35 -1.52 6.30
C GLN A 143 -1.82 -1.04 6.33
N PRO A 144 -2.73 -1.81 6.95
CA PRO A 144 -4.17 -1.49 6.98
C PRO A 144 -4.56 -0.22 7.73
N GLU A 145 -3.67 0.29 8.59
CA GLU A 145 -3.86 1.53 9.31
C GLU A 145 -3.90 2.72 8.36
N MET A 146 -4.84 3.64 8.56
CA MET A 146 -4.82 4.95 7.88
C MET A 146 -3.88 5.91 8.61
N SER A 147 -2.62 5.50 8.70
CA SER A 147 -1.52 6.28 9.27
C SER A 147 -1.06 7.37 8.29
N GLU A 148 -0.22 8.29 8.77
CA GLU A 148 0.39 9.31 7.88
C GLU A 148 1.27 8.69 6.81
N ASP A 149 2.07 7.67 7.14
CA ASP A 149 2.88 6.93 6.16
C ASP A 149 2.00 6.26 5.10
N THR A 150 0.89 5.65 5.53
CA THR A 150 -0.06 4.97 4.65
C THR A 150 -0.74 5.92 3.68
N LEU A 151 -1.23 7.07 4.18
CA LEU A 151 -1.88 8.09 3.37
C LEU A 151 -0.87 8.77 2.43
N MET A 152 0.36 9.01 2.89
CA MET A 152 1.43 9.54 2.07
C MET A 152 1.74 8.58 0.92
N ALA A 153 1.94 7.29 1.18
CA ALA A 153 2.18 6.29 0.15
C ALA A 153 1.06 6.29 -0.91
N LEU A 154 -0.20 6.23 -0.48
CA LEU A 154 -1.36 6.26 -1.39
C LEU A 154 -1.41 7.55 -2.23
N SER A 155 -1.06 8.71 -1.66
CA SER A 155 -1.02 9.98 -2.39
C SER A 155 0.03 10.02 -3.51
N LEU A 156 1.05 9.17 -3.42
CA LEU A 156 2.13 9.06 -4.40
C LEU A 156 1.85 7.99 -5.47
N ALA A 157 0.82 7.16 -5.28
CA ALA A 157 0.55 6.01 -6.12
C ALA A 157 0.13 6.39 -7.55
N ASP A 158 0.81 5.82 -8.54
CA ASP A 158 0.29 5.74 -9.91
C ASP A 158 -0.79 4.65 -10.02
N MET A 159 -0.66 3.61 -9.20
CA MET A 159 -1.49 2.41 -9.21
C MET A 159 -1.70 1.92 -7.78
N ALA A 160 -2.92 1.49 -7.45
CA ALA A 160 -3.25 0.91 -6.16
C ALA A 160 -3.81 -0.52 -6.29
N VAL A 161 -3.41 -1.41 -5.41
CA VAL A 161 -3.97 -2.77 -5.29
C VAL A 161 -4.50 -2.94 -3.87
N LEU A 162 -5.81 -3.12 -3.74
CA LEU A 162 -6.47 -3.33 -2.45
C LEU A 162 -6.69 -4.82 -2.21
N MET A 163 -6.13 -5.32 -1.11
CA MET A 163 -6.33 -6.70 -0.69
C MET A 163 -7.42 -6.81 0.37
N LEU A 164 -8.37 -7.73 0.17
CA LEU A 164 -9.55 -7.90 1.02
C LEU A 164 -9.89 -9.38 1.25
N GLN A 165 -10.49 -9.72 2.38
CA GLN A 165 -11.18 -10.99 2.61
C GLN A 165 -12.66 -10.88 2.25
N LEU A 166 -13.28 -12.02 1.93
CA LEU A 166 -14.72 -12.12 1.62
C LEU A 166 -15.56 -12.17 2.90
N ASP A 167 -15.54 -11.12 3.71
CA ASP A 167 -16.36 -11.03 4.91
C ASP A 167 -17.01 -9.65 5.11
N SER A 168 -17.89 -9.57 6.10
CA SER A 168 -18.66 -8.36 6.40
C SER A 168 -17.80 -7.18 6.86
N TYR A 169 -16.69 -7.43 7.55
CA TYR A 169 -15.84 -6.38 8.08
C TYR A 169 -15.05 -5.70 6.95
N ASP A 170 -14.44 -6.46 6.04
CA ASP A 170 -13.75 -5.89 4.89
C ASP A 170 -14.72 -5.24 3.92
N PHE A 171 -15.92 -5.80 3.75
CA PHE A 171 -16.91 -5.20 2.86
C PHE A 171 -17.35 -3.79 3.27
N GLN A 172 -17.28 -3.46 4.56
CA GLN A 172 -17.55 -2.10 5.06
C GLN A 172 -16.36 -1.16 4.90
N ARG A 173 -15.13 -1.68 4.88
CA ARG A 173 -13.90 -0.87 4.80
C ARG A 173 -13.47 -0.56 3.38
N VAL A 174 -13.69 -1.47 2.44
CA VAL A 174 -13.31 -1.31 1.03
C VAL A 174 -13.88 -0.01 0.42
N PRO A 175 -15.17 0.34 0.58
CA PRO A 175 -15.71 1.60 0.06
C PRO A 175 -14.99 2.84 0.59
N VAL A 176 -14.59 2.80 1.86
CA VAL A 176 -13.88 3.90 2.52
C VAL A 176 -12.48 4.06 1.90
N LEU A 177 -11.73 2.97 1.76
CA LEU A 177 -10.41 2.99 1.13
C LEU A 177 -10.48 3.42 -0.35
N LEU A 178 -11.50 2.97 -1.08
CA LEU A 178 -11.72 3.40 -2.46
C LEU A 178 -12.01 4.89 -2.56
N GLU A 179 -12.78 5.45 -1.64
CA GLU A 179 -13.02 6.90 -1.61
C GLU A 179 -11.73 7.67 -1.33
N VAL A 180 -10.87 7.18 -0.42
CA VAL A 180 -9.54 7.76 -0.17
C VAL A 180 -8.68 7.75 -1.44
N ILE A 181 -8.58 6.60 -2.10
CA ILE A 181 -7.80 6.43 -3.33
C ILE A 181 -8.33 7.31 -4.47
N LYS A 182 -9.65 7.41 -4.60
CA LYS A 182 -10.32 8.30 -5.56
C LYS A 182 -9.97 9.77 -5.30
N GLN A 183 -9.85 10.19 -4.05
CA GLN A 183 -9.46 11.57 -3.70
C GLN A 183 -7.99 11.89 -3.97
N PHE A 184 -7.11 10.89 -3.93
CA PHE A 184 -5.75 11.01 -4.47
C PHE A 184 -5.72 10.91 -6.00
N GLU A 185 -6.90 10.78 -6.62
CA GLU A 185 -7.10 10.61 -8.05
C GLU A 185 -6.29 9.44 -8.61
N THR A 186 -5.98 8.39 -7.84
CA THR A 186 -5.10 7.32 -8.32
C THR A 186 -5.67 6.70 -9.61
N PRO A 187 -4.96 6.76 -10.75
CA PRO A 187 -5.54 6.44 -12.06
C PRO A 187 -6.05 5.01 -12.22
N LYS A 188 -5.38 4.04 -11.59
CA LYS A 188 -5.75 2.63 -11.67
C LYS A 188 -5.81 2.01 -10.30
N THR A 189 -6.91 1.34 -10.02
CA THR A 189 -7.13 0.62 -8.77
C THR A 189 -7.64 -0.77 -9.08
N TRP A 190 -7.11 -1.78 -8.39
CA TRP A 190 -7.57 -3.15 -8.49
C TRP A 190 -7.93 -3.71 -7.12
N LEU A 191 -8.86 -4.65 -7.10
CA LEU A 191 -9.18 -5.45 -5.93
C LEU A 191 -8.54 -6.84 -6.07
N VAL A 192 -8.02 -7.37 -4.96
CA VAL A 192 -7.47 -8.72 -4.87
C VAL A 192 -8.07 -9.43 -3.66
N PRO A 193 -9.17 -10.17 -3.85
CA PRO A 193 -9.72 -10.96 -2.77
C PRO A 193 -8.77 -12.12 -2.45
N THR A 194 -8.52 -12.34 -1.17
CA THR A 194 -7.50 -13.28 -0.66
C THR A 194 -8.06 -14.22 0.39
N LEU A 195 -7.34 -15.32 0.63
CA LEU A 195 -7.73 -16.40 1.52
C LEU A 195 -9.11 -16.98 1.16
N VAL A 196 -9.43 -16.97 -0.14
CA VAL A 196 -10.71 -17.45 -0.64
C VAL A 196 -10.73 -18.97 -0.56
N LEU A 197 -11.80 -19.55 -0.04
CA LEU A 197 -11.91 -21.00 0.06
C LEU A 197 -11.96 -21.62 -1.35
N PRO A 198 -11.24 -22.73 -1.62
CA PRO A 198 -11.21 -23.36 -2.94
C PRO A 198 -12.59 -23.77 -3.47
N ALA A 199 -13.56 -24.03 -2.58
CA ALA A 199 -14.94 -24.35 -2.94
C ALA A 199 -15.73 -23.15 -3.51
N ILE A 200 -15.21 -21.92 -3.37
CA ILE A 200 -15.88 -20.72 -3.86
C ILE A 200 -15.53 -20.51 -5.34
N GLU A 201 -16.57 -20.44 -6.17
CA GLU A 201 -16.45 -20.23 -7.61
C GLU A 201 -15.90 -18.83 -7.95
N ARG A 202 -14.87 -18.79 -8.81
CA ARG A 202 -14.17 -17.57 -9.21
C ARG A 202 -15.09 -16.53 -9.84
N ASP A 203 -15.92 -16.93 -10.80
CA ASP A 203 -16.72 -16.00 -11.60
C ASP A 203 -17.84 -15.35 -10.77
N SER A 204 -18.41 -16.10 -9.83
CA SER A 204 -19.37 -15.60 -8.86
C SER A 204 -18.77 -14.51 -7.97
N VAL A 205 -17.58 -14.73 -7.41
CA VAL A 205 -16.87 -13.73 -6.62
C VAL A 205 -16.53 -12.50 -7.46
N LYS A 206 -16.02 -12.74 -8.67
CA LYS A 206 -15.64 -11.67 -9.60
C LYS A 206 -16.83 -10.76 -9.90
N HIS A 207 -17.92 -11.34 -10.37
CA HIS A 207 -19.13 -10.59 -10.71
C HIS A 207 -19.68 -9.81 -9.52
N LYS A 208 -19.74 -10.43 -8.33
CA LYS A 208 -20.27 -9.79 -7.13
C LYS A 208 -19.44 -8.59 -6.68
N ILE A 209 -18.11 -8.73 -6.61
CA ILE A 209 -17.21 -7.68 -6.15
C ILE A 209 -17.11 -6.54 -7.16
N GLU A 210 -16.96 -6.85 -8.45
CA GLU A 210 -16.89 -5.81 -9.50
C GLU A 210 -18.19 -5.00 -9.55
N ASN A 211 -19.36 -5.64 -9.43
CA ASN A 211 -20.64 -4.94 -9.37
C ASN A 211 -20.80 -4.09 -8.10
N THR A 212 -20.30 -4.57 -6.96
CA THR A 212 -20.47 -3.87 -5.68
C THR A 212 -19.59 -2.63 -5.61
N TYR A 213 -18.33 -2.74 -6.02
CA TYR A 213 -17.34 -1.68 -5.83
C TYR A 213 -17.02 -0.88 -7.09
N GLN A 214 -17.47 -1.33 -8.27
CA GLN A 214 -17.18 -0.70 -9.55
C GLN A 214 -15.66 -0.60 -9.81
N GLN A 215 -14.92 -1.63 -9.38
CA GLN A 215 -13.46 -1.74 -9.53
C GLN A 215 -13.11 -3.13 -10.05
N PRO A 216 -12.12 -3.25 -10.95
CA PRO A 216 -11.72 -4.53 -11.51
C PRO A 216 -11.00 -5.41 -10.49
N ILE A 217 -11.18 -6.73 -10.60
CA ILE A 217 -10.37 -7.69 -9.84
C ILE A 217 -9.10 -8.06 -10.62
N ALA A 218 -7.93 -7.83 -10.02
CA ALA A 218 -6.67 -8.23 -10.62
C ALA A 218 -6.43 -9.74 -10.51
N GLY A 219 -6.89 -10.36 -9.44
CA GLY A 219 -6.76 -11.80 -9.24
C GLY A 219 -7.47 -12.27 -7.98
N LEU A 220 -7.76 -13.56 -7.92
CA LEU A 220 -8.40 -14.22 -6.78
C LEU A 220 -7.39 -15.17 -6.12
N LEU A 221 -6.92 -14.81 -4.93
CA LEU A 221 -5.94 -15.61 -4.19
C LEU A 221 -6.68 -16.60 -3.29
N TYR A 222 -6.68 -17.86 -3.70
CA TYR A 222 -7.25 -18.95 -2.91
C TYR A 222 -6.36 -19.31 -1.72
N LEU A 223 -6.99 -19.78 -0.65
CA LEU A 223 -6.32 -20.41 0.49
C LEU A 223 -5.50 -21.62 -0.02
N SER A 224 -4.23 -21.68 0.36
CA SER A 224 -3.30 -22.77 0.01
C SER A 224 -2.60 -23.26 1.27
N GLU A 225 -2.62 -24.57 1.48
CA GLU A 225 -1.91 -25.22 2.58
C GLU A 225 -0.40 -25.09 2.42
N GLU A 226 0.09 -25.11 1.18
CA GLU A 226 1.49 -24.90 0.84
C GLU A 226 1.96 -23.49 1.23
N MET A 227 1.13 -22.46 1.01
CA MET A 227 1.44 -21.10 1.46
C MET A 227 1.52 -21.03 2.98
N ILE A 228 0.57 -21.67 3.69
CA ILE A 228 0.59 -21.73 5.17
C ILE A 228 1.84 -22.47 5.67
N ARG A 229 2.20 -23.58 5.01
CA ARG A 229 3.38 -24.40 5.36
C ARG A 229 4.68 -23.66 5.10
N LEU A 230 4.76 -22.92 4.00
CA LEU A 230 5.93 -22.10 3.67
C LEU A 230 6.06 -20.92 4.64
N ALA A 231 4.93 -20.32 5.03
CA ALA A 231 4.88 -19.14 5.88
C ALA A 231 5.89 -18.07 5.39
N SER A 232 6.67 -17.48 6.29
CA SER A 232 7.70 -16.49 5.96
C SER A 232 9.06 -17.10 5.65
N SER A 233 9.18 -18.42 5.47
CA SER A 233 10.46 -19.10 5.21
C SER A 233 10.98 -18.94 3.77
N GLY A 234 10.26 -18.22 2.91
CA GLY A 234 10.74 -17.87 1.58
C GLY A 234 9.67 -17.32 0.65
N LEU A 235 10.06 -17.11 -0.60
CA LEU A 235 9.18 -16.61 -1.66
C LEU A 235 8.40 -17.75 -2.30
N PHE A 236 7.08 -17.69 -2.22
CA PHE A 236 6.17 -18.73 -2.71
C PHE A 236 6.34 -19.00 -4.22
N CYS A 237 6.46 -17.96 -5.04
CA CYS A 237 6.62 -18.10 -6.48
C CYS A 237 7.92 -18.82 -6.90
N LEU A 238 8.95 -18.78 -6.05
CA LEU A 238 10.21 -19.51 -6.28
C LEU A 238 10.12 -20.97 -5.84
N HIS A 239 9.45 -21.24 -4.71
CA HIS A 239 9.29 -22.61 -4.19
C HIS A 239 8.24 -23.41 -4.97
N TYR A 240 7.19 -22.75 -5.45
CA TYR A 240 6.04 -23.37 -6.11
C TYR A 240 5.72 -22.67 -7.43
N PRO A 241 6.62 -22.71 -8.44
CA PRO A 241 6.50 -21.92 -9.67
C PRO A 241 5.28 -22.28 -10.54
N ILE A 242 4.86 -23.55 -10.50
CA ILE A 242 3.73 -24.06 -11.29
C ILE A 242 2.39 -24.05 -10.52
N HIS A 243 2.39 -23.62 -9.26
CA HIS A 243 1.19 -23.68 -8.42
C HIS A 243 0.13 -22.65 -8.87
N PRO A 244 -1.18 -22.96 -8.79
CA PRO A 244 -2.25 -22.05 -9.20
C PRO A 244 -2.18 -20.66 -8.55
N LEU A 245 -1.78 -20.58 -7.29
CA LEU A 245 -1.57 -19.31 -6.59
C LEU A 245 -0.47 -18.46 -7.25
N THR A 246 0.66 -19.07 -7.64
CA THR A 246 1.73 -18.40 -8.39
C THR A 246 1.25 -17.96 -9.77
N GLN A 247 0.42 -18.76 -10.44
CA GLN A 247 -0.20 -18.37 -11.71
C GLN A 247 -1.08 -17.12 -11.56
N THR A 248 -1.88 -17.05 -10.50
CA THR A 248 -2.67 -15.84 -10.20
C THR A 248 -1.77 -14.64 -9.89
N MET A 249 -0.69 -14.81 -9.11
CA MET A 249 0.27 -13.73 -8.85
C MET A 249 0.95 -13.23 -10.14
N MET A 250 1.30 -14.14 -11.06
CA MET A 250 1.84 -13.77 -12.38
C MET A 250 0.82 -13.00 -13.21
N GLU A 251 -0.46 -13.36 -13.13
CA GLU A 251 -1.51 -12.64 -13.81
C GLU A 251 -1.69 -11.23 -13.26
N ILE A 252 -1.64 -11.07 -11.93
CA ILE A 252 -1.64 -9.76 -11.28
C ILE A 252 -0.44 -8.93 -11.77
N ALA A 253 0.77 -9.51 -11.80
CA ALA A 253 1.97 -8.83 -12.30
C ALA A 253 1.81 -8.33 -13.75
N ARG A 254 1.23 -9.15 -14.65
CA ARG A 254 0.95 -8.75 -16.04
C ARG A 254 -0.03 -7.60 -16.12
N GLN A 255 -1.06 -7.57 -15.27
CA GLN A 255 -2.01 -6.47 -15.24
C GLN A 255 -1.37 -5.17 -14.78
N LEU A 256 -0.46 -5.23 -13.80
CA LEU A 256 0.32 -4.07 -13.38
C LEU A 256 1.21 -3.53 -14.51
N GLU A 257 1.85 -4.41 -15.29
CA GLU A 257 2.61 -4.00 -16.48
C GLU A 257 1.74 -3.35 -17.55
N HIS A 258 0.57 -3.93 -17.83
CA HIS A 258 -0.37 -3.36 -18.78
C HIS A 258 -0.86 -1.98 -18.31
N GLY A 259 -1.19 -1.88 -17.02
CA GLY A 259 -1.49 -0.62 -16.34
C GLY A 259 -0.41 0.43 -16.51
N ALA A 260 0.84 0.07 -16.26
CA ALA A 260 1.98 0.94 -16.41
C ALA A 260 2.17 1.45 -17.85
N LYS A 261 1.93 0.58 -18.85
CA LYS A 261 2.00 0.93 -20.28
C LYS A 261 0.90 1.90 -20.68
N GLU A 262 -0.34 1.69 -20.24
CA GLU A 262 -1.44 2.64 -20.50
C GLU A 262 -1.18 4.01 -19.86
N LEU A 263 -0.56 4.02 -18.68
CA LEU A 263 -0.17 5.27 -18.02
C LEU A 263 1.04 5.94 -18.70
N ALA A 264 1.74 5.28 -19.63
CA ALA A 264 2.90 5.87 -20.32
C ALA A 264 2.52 7.05 -21.22
N SER A 265 1.30 7.07 -21.75
CA SER A 265 0.75 8.20 -22.51
C SER A 265 0.13 9.30 -21.64
N VAL A 266 -0.05 9.05 -20.34
CA VAL A 266 -0.53 10.05 -19.39
C VAL A 266 0.69 10.84 -18.89
N PRO A 267 0.78 12.16 -19.13
CA PRO A 267 1.89 12.95 -18.61
C PRO A 267 1.98 12.76 -17.10
N ALA A 268 3.20 12.56 -16.58
CA ALA A 268 3.44 12.59 -15.15
C ALA A 268 2.84 13.91 -14.61
N ARG A 269 1.96 13.82 -13.60
CA ARG A 269 0.98 14.82 -13.14
C ARG A 269 1.46 16.24 -12.77
N PHE A 270 2.66 16.66 -13.14
CA PHE A 270 3.33 17.82 -12.57
C PHE A 270 3.92 18.77 -13.63
N SER A 271 3.15 19.06 -14.68
CA SER A 271 3.41 20.20 -15.58
C SER A 271 2.77 21.51 -15.10
N GLU A 272 1.90 21.47 -14.09
CA GLU A 272 1.43 22.70 -13.47
C GLU A 272 1.72 22.63 -11.99
N LYS A 273 2.28 23.73 -11.46
CA LYS A 273 2.12 24.07 -10.04
C LYS A 273 0.65 23.84 -9.75
N SER A 274 0.29 22.76 -9.08
CA SER A 274 -1.05 22.65 -8.55
C SER A 274 -1.13 23.73 -7.48
N SER A 275 -1.59 24.92 -7.90
CA SER A 275 -2.54 25.63 -7.09
C SER A 275 -3.56 24.57 -6.75
N MET A 276 -3.46 24.03 -5.53
CA MET A 276 -4.37 23.08 -4.94
C MET A 276 -5.75 23.55 -5.35
N GLY A 277 -6.32 22.86 -6.35
CA GLY A 277 -7.48 23.38 -7.06
C GLY A 277 -8.52 23.62 -5.99
N ARG A 278 -9.10 24.82 -5.98
CA ARG A 278 -10.35 25.10 -5.25
C ARG A 278 -11.46 24.28 -5.88
N SER A 279 -11.32 22.96 -5.86
CA SER A 279 -12.43 22.06 -5.88
C SER A 279 -13.20 22.33 -4.59
N ARG A 280 -14.52 22.48 -4.70
CA ARG A 280 -15.42 22.51 -3.53
C ARG A 280 -15.42 21.16 -2.75
N GLN A 281 -14.58 20.20 -3.15
CA GLN A 281 -14.42 18.88 -2.54
C GLN A 281 -13.43 18.96 -1.38
N ARG A 282 -13.72 18.25 -0.30
CA ARG A 282 -12.85 18.12 0.89
C ARG A 282 -11.77 17.08 0.57
N PRO A 283 -10.53 17.46 0.24
CA PRO A 283 -9.50 16.48 -0.08
C PRO A 283 -9.06 15.83 1.22
N LEU A 284 -8.98 14.50 1.28
CA LEU A 284 -8.42 13.76 2.41
C LEU A 284 -6.99 14.21 2.76
N LEU A 285 -6.27 14.91 1.87
CA LEU A 285 -5.00 15.58 2.19
C LEU A 285 -5.14 16.64 3.29
N ASN A 286 -6.30 17.28 3.44
CA ASN A 286 -6.59 18.19 4.55
C ASN A 286 -6.66 17.45 5.90
N LEU A 287 -6.71 16.10 5.92
CA LEU A 287 -6.46 15.31 7.13
C LEU A 287 -5.17 15.75 7.81
N LEU A 288 -4.11 16.01 7.03
CA LEU A 288 -2.82 16.42 7.57
C LEU A 288 -2.86 17.83 8.18
N GLU A 289 -3.84 18.65 7.82
CA GLU A 289 -4.05 20.00 8.37
C GLU A 289 -4.85 20.00 9.67
N PHE A 290 -5.62 18.94 9.95
CA PHE A 290 -6.41 18.84 11.17
C PHE A 290 -5.52 18.64 12.41
N PRO A 291 -5.93 19.17 13.58
CA PRO A 291 -5.35 18.82 14.87
C PRO A 291 -5.22 17.30 15.06
N HIS A 292 -4.17 16.87 15.78
CA HIS A 292 -3.85 15.46 15.97
C HIS A 292 -5.05 14.63 16.50
N VAL A 293 -5.87 15.20 17.39
CA VAL A 293 -7.07 14.55 17.93
C VAL A 293 -8.07 14.21 16.80
N GLU A 294 -8.38 15.18 15.95
CA GLU A 294 -9.34 15.03 14.85
C GLU A 294 -8.83 14.05 13.78
N ARG A 295 -7.53 14.12 13.46
CA ARG A 295 -6.85 13.11 12.63
C ARG A 295 -7.04 11.72 13.19
N ARG A 296 -6.73 11.53 14.47
CA ARG A 296 -6.78 10.22 15.14
C ARG A 296 -8.20 9.67 15.16
N LEU A 297 -9.19 10.52 15.40
CA LEU A 297 -10.60 10.14 15.36
C LEU A 297 -11.04 9.73 13.95
N LEU A 298 -10.67 10.49 12.92
CA LEU A 298 -10.96 10.11 11.54
C LEU A 298 -10.29 8.79 11.17
N THR A 299 -9.03 8.57 11.56
CA THR A 299 -8.36 7.27 11.36
C THR A 299 -9.11 6.13 12.04
N VAL A 300 -9.59 6.30 13.27
CA VAL A 300 -10.36 5.26 13.98
C VAL A 300 -11.70 4.99 13.29
N VAL A 301 -12.44 6.04 12.92
CA VAL A 301 -13.75 5.93 12.24
C VAL A 301 -13.60 5.32 10.83
N LEU A 302 -12.55 5.69 10.08
CA LEU A 302 -12.22 5.11 8.79
C LEU A 302 -11.80 3.63 8.92
N ARG A 303 -11.09 3.28 10.00
CA ARG A 303 -10.60 1.91 10.26
C ARG A 303 -11.70 0.97 10.71
N GLN A 304 -12.61 1.40 11.58
CA GLN A 304 -13.61 0.53 12.21
C GLN A 304 -15.01 0.65 11.62
N GLY A 305 -15.24 1.66 10.76
CA GLY A 305 -16.58 1.94 10.28
C GLY A 305 -17.45 2.58 11.38
N PRO A 306 -18.77 2.36 11.39
CA PRO A 306 -19.67 2.93 12.39
C PRO A 306 -19.30 2.52 13.82
N ILE A 307 -18.94 3.49 14.66
CA ILE A 307 -18.45 3.29 16.03
C ILE A 307 -19.18 4.19 17.03
N GLU A 308 -19.38 3.71 18.26
CA GLU A 308 -19.94 4.52 19.35
C GLU A 308 -18.90 5.49 19.93
N ILE A 309 -19.34 6.59 20.53
CA ILE A 309 -18.44 7.62 21.07
C ILE A 309 -17.61 7.09 22.25
N GLY A 310 -18.17 6.20 23.08
CA GLY A 310 -17.45 5.59 24.22
C GLY A 310 -16.17 4.85 23.79
N PRO A 311 -16.27 3.82 22.92
CA PRO A 311 -15.10 3.14 22.36
C PRO A 311 -14.15 4.06 21.59
N LEU A 312 -14.68 5.12 20.98
CA LEU A 312 -13.88 6.12 20.29
C LEU A 312 -13.01 6.95 21.26
N ILE A 313 -13.50 7.23 22.47
CA ILE A 313 -12.74 7.88 23.55
C ILE A 313 -11.61 6.96 24.01
N GLU A 314 -11.93 5.70 24.33
CA GLU A 314 -10.96 4.71 24.81
C GLU A 314 -9.81 4.48 23.81
N GLN A 315 -10.12 4.44 22.52
CA GLN A 315 -9.14 4.14 21.48
C GLN A 315 -8.36 5.36 20.97
N SER A 316 -8.88 6.56 21.17
CA SER A 316 -8.20 7.78 20.73
C SER A 316 -7.04 8.15 21.65
N GLY A 317 -7.09 7.73 22.92
CA GLY A 317 -6.11 8.11 23.95
C GLY A 317 -6.25 9.56 24.44
N HIS A 318 -7.38 10.20 24.13
CA HIS A 318 -7.69 11.59 24.48
C HIS A 318 -8.84 11.66 25.50
N SER A 319 -9.02 12.81 26.14
CA SER A 319 -10.10 13.01 27.12
C SER A 319 -11.48 13.02 26.44
N ALA A 320 -12.53 12.70 27.20
CA ALA A 320 -13.90 12.68 26.67
C ALA A 320 -14.31 14.02 26.05
N ASP A 321 -13.95 15.14 26.68
CA ASP A 321 -14.30 16.48 26.20
C ASP A 321 -13.57 16.83 24.88
N GLU A 322 -12.30 16.48 24.75
CA GLU A 322 -11.53 16.66 23.51
C GLU A 322 -12.15 15.86 22.37
N VAL A 323 -12.50 14.60 22.63
CA VAL A 323 -13.10 13.71 21.63
C VAL A 323 -14.49 14.18 21.21
N ILE A 324 -15.34 14.58 22.15
CA ILE A 324 -16.68 15.09 21.85
C ILE A 324 -16.59 16.38 21.04
N THR A 325 -15.69 17.29 21.42
CA THR A 325 -15.45 18.55 20.70
C THR A 325 -15.01 18.28 19.27
N ALA A 326 -14.03 17.40 19.09
CA ALA A 326 -13.50 17.01 17.80
C ALA A 326 -14.56 16.28 16.94
N VAL A 327 -15.34 15.36 17.52
CA VAL A 327 -16.45 14.70 16.81
C VAL A 327 -17.47 15.73 16.31
N ASN A 328 -17.86 16.69 17.16
CA ASN A 328 -18.80 17.74 16.75
C ASN A 328 -18.21 18.63 15.64
N HIS A 329 -16.93 18.98 15.75
CA HIS A 329 -16.23 19.71 14.70
C HIS A 329 -16.23 18.93 13.38
N LEU A 330 -15.90 17.65 13.42
CA LEU A 330 -15.90 16.77 12.25
C LEU A 330 -17.30 16.56 11.64
N ILE A 331 -18.36 16.55 12.45
CA ILE A 331 -19.75 16.51 11.97
C ILE A 331 -20.12 17.84 11.29
N GLN A 332 -19.76 18.98 11.88
CA GLN A 332 -19.99 20.31 11.30
C GLN A 332 -19.23 20.49 9.99
N GLN A 333 -17.97 20.06 9.98
CA GLN A 333 -17.13 19.97 8.79
C GLN A 333 -17.54 18.79 7.89
N GLY A 334 -18.60 18.06 8.24
CA GLY A 334 -19.25 17.01 7.44
C GLY A 334 -18.37 15.84 7.02
N TRP A 335 -17.30 15.53 7.74
CA TRP A 335 -16.44 14.38 7.52
C TRP A 335 -17.03 13.09 8.08
N ILE A 336 -17.76 13.21 9.20
CA ILE A 336 -18.46 12.10 9.84
C ILE A 336 -19.93 12.43 9.98
N VAL A 337 -20.76 11.41 10.03
CA VAL A 337 -22.19 11.50 10.33
C VAL A 337 -22.52 10.66 11.54
N ARG A 338 -23.39 11.19 12.38
CA ARG A 338 -23.95 10.46 13.52
C ARG A 338 -25.28 9.84 13.11
N ASP A 339 -25.40 8.55 13.30
CA ASP A 339 -26.65 7.82 13.13
C ASP A 339 -27.63 8.23 14.24
N PRO A 340 -28.84 8.73 13.91
CA PRO A 340 -29.79 9.21 14.91
C PRO A 340 -30.36 8.09 15.79
N THR A 341 -30.41 6.85 15.29
CA THR A 341 -30.92 5.67 15.99
C THR A 341 -29.88 5.00 16.85
N THR A 342 -28.69 4.73 16.29
CA THR A 342 -27.65 3.97 16.99
C THR A 342 -26.66 4.87 17.73
N GLN A 343 -26.73 6.18 17.53
CA GLN A 343 -25.78 7.18 18.05
C GLN A 343 -24.33 6.96 17.62
N ARG A 344 -24.07 6.00 16.73
CA ARG A 344 -22.75 5.70 16.16
C ARG A 344 -22.34 6.77 15.18
N VAL A 345 -21.05 7.08 15.17
CA VAL A 345 -20.43 7.95 14.18
C VAL A 345 -19.77 7.09 13.10
N ARG A 346 -19.98 7.45 11.84
CA ARG A 346 -19.34 6.82 10.68
C ARG A 346 -18.80 7.86 9.74
N TYR A 347 -17.83 7.49 8.91
CA TYR A 347 -17.36 8.34 7.84
C TYR A 347 -18.52 8.64 6.86
N ARG A 348 -18.62 9.89 6.41
CA ARG A 348 -19.64 10.32 5.45
C ARG A 348 -19.16 10.04 4.03
N THR A 349 -19.64 8.95 3.43
CA THR A 349 -19.43 8.64 2.01
C THR A 349 -20.42 9.41 1.12
N GLU A 350 -20.01 9.83 -0.07
CA GLU A 350 -20.87 10.60 -1.02
C GLU A 350 -22.16 9.84 -1.41
N THR A 351 -22.15 8.51 -1.36
CA THR A 351 -23.32 7.65 -1.60
C THR A 351 -24.46 7.84 -0.58
N SER A 352 -24.21 8.53 0.54
CA SER A 352 -25.21 8.78 1.58
C SER A 352 -26.27 9.84 1.20
N ASN A 353 -26.11 10.54 0.06
CA ASN A 353 -27.04 11.59 -0.39
C ASN A 353 -28.24 11.08 -1.21
N ARG A 354 -28.47 9.76 -1.29
CA ARG A 354 -29.58 9.16 -2.06
C ARG A 354 -30.64 8.43 -1.22
N GLN A 355 -30.80 8.78 0.05
CA GLN A 355 -31.94 8.34 0.86
C GLN A 355 -32.67 9.53 1.46
#